data_AF-A0A2E2JNR8-F1
#
_entry.id   AF-A0A2E2JNR8-F1
#
_cell.length_a   1.000
_cell.length_b   1.000
_cell.length_c   1.000
_cell.angle_alpha   90.00
_cell.angle_beta   90.00
_cell.angle_gamma   90.00
#
_symmetry.space_group_name_H-M   'P 1'
#
loop_
_entity.id
_entity.type
_entity.pdbx_description
1 polymer ?
#
loop_
_entity_poly.entity_id
_entity_poly.type
_entity_poly.pdbx_seq_one_letter_code
_entity_poly.pdbx_strand_id
1 'polypeptide(L)' 'MVMTSDRYKLRRDDHNCFSIVDVLNEAPARFGSLDLSELLSTEASEMLQSLNQLDQFQRRFHEILEN' A
#
# COMPACT_ATOMS: atom_id res chain seq x y z
N MET A 1 6.54 20.54 5.05
CA MET A 1 5.86 19.41 5.72
C MET A 1 5.57 18.39 4.63
N VAL A 2 6.37 17.32 4.54
CA VAL A 2 6.22 16.31 3.47
C VAL A 2 5.05 15.43 3.86
N MET A 3 3.86 15.73 3.33
CA MET A 3 2.75 14.79 3.37
C MET A 3 3.10 13.67 2.38
N THR A 4 3.77 12.62 2.82
CA THR A 4 3.99 11.44 1.98
C THR A 4 2.62 10.79 1.77
N SER A 5 1.99 11.15 0.64
CA SER A 5 0.66 10.74 0.19
C SER A 5 0.47 9.24 0.30
N ASP A 6 1.44 8.44 -0.09
CA ASP A 6 1.25 6.99 -0.20
C ASP A 6 2.40 6.24 0.46
N ARG A 7 2.07 5.33 1.39
CA ARG A 7 3.05 4.50 2.11
C ARG A 7 3.35 3.21 1.35
N TYR A 8 2.46 2.79 0.47
CA TYR A 8 2.58 1.57 -0.28
C TYR A 8 2.66 1.84 -1.77
N LYS A 9 3.46 1.04 -2.48
CA LYS A 9 3.51 1.00 -3.95
C LYS A 9 3.32 -0.43 -4.46
N LEU A 10 2.84 -0.56 -5.69
CA LEU A 10 2.86 -1.82 -6.41
C LEU A 10 4.25 -2.06 -6.99
N ARG A 11 4.72 -3.30 -6.88
CA ARG A 11 5.87 -3.82 -7.59
C ARG A 11 5.41 -4.99 -8.43
N ARG A 12 5.77 -4.99 -9.70
CA ARG A 12 5.58 -6.11 -10.61
C ARG A 12 6.87 -6.90 -10.72
N ASP A 13 6.77 -8.23 -10.71
CA ASP A 13 7.91 -9.11 -10.97
C ASP A 13 8.00 -9.54 -12.44
N ASP A 14 9.03 -10.33 -12.77
CA ASP A 14 9.27 -10.84 -14.11
C ASP A 14 8.21 -11.84 -14.59
N HIS A 15 7.40 -12.39 -13.68
CA HIS A 15 6.26 -13.26 -13.98
C HIS A 15 4.95 -12.47 -14.16
N ASN A 16 5.04 -11.14 -14.21
CA ASN A 16 3.90 -10.24 -14.41
C ASN A 16 2.96 -10.14 -13.20
N CYS A 17 3.34 -10.72 -12.05
CA CYS A 17 2.57 -10.75 -10.82
C CYS A 17 2.76 -9.47 -10.01
N PHE A 18 1.71 -9.02 -9.33
CA PHE A 18 1.76 -7.84 -8.48
C PHE A 18 2.13 -8.20 -7.04
N SER A 19 2.84 -7.30 -6.38
CA SER A 19 3.15 -7.34 -4.95
C SER A 19 3.09 -5.92 -4.37
N ILE A 20 2.74 -5.79 -3.08
CA ILE A 20 2.71 -4.50 -2.40
C ILE A 20 3.93 -4.36 -1.51
N VAL A 21 4.65 -3.25 -1.65
CA VAL A 21 5.85 -2.95 -0.84
C VAL A 21 5.66 -1.64 -0.07
N ASP A 22 6.23 -1.59 1.14
CA ASP A 22 6.33 -0.36 1.92
C ASP A 22 7.44 0.51 1.31
N VAL A 23 7.12 1.75 0.93
CA VAL A 23 8.06 2.66 0.27
C VAL A 23 9.18 3.12 1.19
N LEU A 24 8.98 3.09 2.51
CA LEU A 24 9.96 3.57 3.48
C LEU A 24 11.07 2.55 3.74
N ASN A 25 10.71 1.27 3.72
CA ASN A 25 11.60 0.18 4.12
C ASN A 25 12.01 -0.70 2.93
N GLU A 26 11.42 -0.49 1.75
CA GLU A 26 11.52 -1.35 0.56
C GLU A 26 11.28 -2.84 0.85
N ALA A 27 10.56 -3.12 1.94
CA ALA A 27 10.19 -4.45 2.38
C ALA A 27 8.80 -4.80 1.85
N PRO A 28 8.45 -6.10 1.76
CA PRO A 28 7.07 -6.51 1.60
C PRO A 28 6.19 -5.78 2.61
N ALA A 29 5.10 -5.17 2.14
CA ALA A 29 4.18 -4.51 3.05
C ALA A 29 3.61 -5.53 4.05
N ARG A 30 3.01 -5.07 5.15
CA ARG A 30 2.22 -5.92 6.06
C ARG A 30 1.14 -6.76 5.34
N PHE A 31 0.77 -6.35 4.13
CA PHE A 31 -0.16 -7.02 3.22
C PHE A 31 0.53 -7.92 2.19
N GLY A 32 1.83 -8.19 2.33
CA GLY A 32 2.61 -8.98 1.36
C GLY A 32 2.16 -10.43 1.23
N SER A 33 1.27 -10.90 2.11
CA SER A 33 0.61 -12.20 2.01
C SER A 33 -0.67 -12.17 1.15
N LEU A 34 -1.11 -11.01 0.64
CA LEU A 34 -2.20 -10.95 -0.32
C LEU A 34 -1.73 -11.55 -1.63
N ASP A 35 -2.44 -12.59 -2.09
CA ASP A 35 -2.21 -13.14 -3.42
C ASP A 35 -2.82 -12.20 -4.46
N LEU A 36 -1.97 -11.62 -5.30
CA LEU A 36 -2.34 -10.71 -6.38
C LEU A 36 -1.97 -11.28 -7.76
N SER A 37 -1.70 -12.58 -7.84
CA SER A 37 -1.24 -13.24 -9.07
C SER A 37 -2.29 -13.19 -10.19
N GLU A 38 -3.58 -13.15 -9.84
CA GLU A 38 -4.69 -13.13 -10.80
C GLU A 38 -5.28 -11.72 -11.05
N LEU A 39 -4.78 -10.67 -10.37
CA LEU A 39 -5.34 -9.33 -10.51
C LEU A 39 -4.92 -8.63 -11.80
N LEU A 40 -5.88 -7.98 -12.45
CA LEU A 40 -5.61 -7.00 -13.50
C LEU A 40 -4.90 -5.77 -12.93
N SER A 41 -4.16 -5.04 -13.76
CA SER A 41 -3.42 -3.84 -13.33
C SER A 41 -4.33 -2.77 -12.71
N THR A 42 -5.55 -2.64 -13.21
CA THR A 42 -6.54 -1.70 -12.69
C THR A 42 -7.01 -2.10 -11.29
N GLU A 43 -7.35 -3.38 -11.10
CA GLU A 43 -7.81 -3.91 -9.80
C GLU A 43 -6.71 -3.81 -8.75
N ALA A 44 -5.47 -4.15 -9.12
CA ALA A 44 -4.32 -3.99 -8.24
C ALA A 44 -4.12 -2.53 -7.83
N SER A 45 -4.32 -1.57 -8.76
CA SER A 45 -4.17 -0.14 -8.50
C SER A 45 -5.28 0.41 -7.59
N GLU A 46 -6.54 0.01 -7.81
CA GLU A 46 -7.67 0.38 -6.97
C GLU A 46 -7.52 -0.16 -5.54
N MET A 47 -7.04 -1.41 -5.41
CA MET A 47 -6.72 -1.99 -4.12
C MET A 47 -5.59 -1.24 -3.42
N LEU A 48 -4.51 -0.88 -4.12
CA LEU A 48 -3.41 -0.08 -3.56
C LEU A 48 -3.94 1.26 -3.04
N GLN A 49 -4.77 1.95 -3.81
CA GLN A 49 -5.35 3.23 -3.41
C GLN A 49 -6.17 3.08 -2.13
N SER A 50 -7.00 2.04 -2.03
CA SER A 50 -7.81 1.75 -0.85
C SER A 50 -6.94 1.52 0.40
N LEU A 51 -5.83 0.79 0.24
CA LEU A 51 -4.89 0.53 1.34
C LEU A 51 -4.15 1.80 1.80
N ASN A 52 -3.74 2.67 0.86
CA ASN A 52 -3.13 3.95 1.21
C ASN A 52 -4.11 4.86 1.94
N GLN A 53 -5.37 4.92 1.51
CA GLN A 53 -6.43 5.67 2.19
C GLN A 53 -6.68 5.16 3.61
N LEU A 54 -6.74 3.84 3.79
CA LEU A 54 -6.90 3.22 5.12
C LEU A 54 -5.73 3.55 6.05
N ASP A 55 -4.51 3.52 5.53
CA ASP A 55 -3.30 3.85 6.30
C ASP A 55 -3.23 5.33 6.68
N GLN A 56 -3.62 6.23 5.78
CA GLN A 56 -3.76 7.65 6.08
C GLN A 56 -4.83 7.88 7.16
N PHE A 57 -5.98 7.21 7.05
CA PHE A 57 -7.03 7.31 8.06
C PHE A 57 -6.55 6.84 9.43
N GLN A 58 -5.85 5.70 9.49
CA GLN A 58 -5.26 5.18 10.73
C GLN A 58 -4.28 6.18 11.36
N ARG A 59 -3.39 6.78 10.57
CA ARG A 59 -2.44 7.80 11.04
C ARG A 59 -3.16 9.02 11.61
N ARG A 60 -4.11 9.58 10.86
CA ARG A 60 -4.91 10.73 11.32
C ARG A 60 -5.70 10.43 12.58
N PHE A 61 -6.28 9.23 12.67
CA PHE A 61 -7.05 8.83 13.85
C PHE A 61 -6.16 8.72 15.09
N HIS A 62 -4.94 8.18 14.94
CA HIS A 62 -3.96 8.11 16.01
C HIS A 62 -3.51 9.49 16.47
N GLU A 63 -3.21 10.40 15.53
CA GLU A 63 -2.87 11.81 15.84
C GLU A 63 -3.99 12.50 16.64
N ILE A 64 -5.26 12.19 16.38
CA ILE A 64 -6.40 12.75 17.14
C ILE A 64 -6.45 12.18 18.56
N LEU A 65 -6.08 10.92 18.77
CA LEU A 65 -6.12 10.30 20.10
C LEU A 65 -4.95 10.72 21.00
N GLU A 66 -3.82 11.12 20.41
CA GLU A 66 -2.63 11.57 21.13
C GLU A 66 -2.60 13.08 21.42
N ASN A 67 -3.55 13.85 20.86
CA ASN A 67 -3.77 15.27 21.14
C ASN A 67 -5.00 15.48 22.05
#